data_AF-A0A126QZQ5-F1
#
_entry.id   AF-A0A126QZQ5-F1
#
_cell.length_a   1.000
_cell.length_b   1.000
_cell.length_c   1.000
_cell.angle_alpha   90.00
_cell.angle_beta   90.00
_cell.angle_gamma   90.00
#
_symmetry.space_group_name_H-M   'P 1'
#
loop_
_entity.id
_entity.type
_entity.pdbx_description
1 polymer ?
#
loop_
_entity_poly.entity_id
_entity_poly.type
_entity_poly.pdbx_seq_one_letter_code
_entity_poly.pdbx_strand_id
1 'polypeptide(L)'
;MAKKNIYLAMILSAIVPGLGLAYDGVVKKFIAYLVLGLIFFGLWVYFGMPLDAEINNTGYCCYLAYIIVWVFNLYDTLRTTIDINRGN
;
A
#
# COMPACT_ATOMS: atom_id res chain seq x y z
N MET A 1 -22.79 11.35 6.98
CA MET A 1 -22.07 10.10 6.63
C MET A 1 -21.84 9.31 7.90
N ALA A 2 -22.04 7.98 7.88
CA ALA A 2 -21.72 7.15 9.04
C ALA A 2 -20.20 7.15 9.28
N LYS A 3 -19.77 7.19 10.55
CA LYS A 3 -18.35 7.11 10.89
C LYS A 3 -17.78 5.78 10.39
N LYS A 4 -16.63 5.86 9.71
CA LYS A 4 -15.86 4.71 9.21
C LYS A 4 -14.99 4.13 10.31
N ASN A 5 -14.84 2.81 10.35
CA ASN A 5 -13.99 2.15 11.33
C ASN A 5 -12.52 2.22 10.89
N ILE A 6 -11.74 3.03 11.61
CA ILE A 6 -10.31 3.27 11.33
C ILE A 6 -9.49 1.98 11.39
N TYR A 7 -9.73 1.13 12.39
CA TYR A 7 -8.99 -0.12 12.53
C TYR A 7 -9.24 -1.07 11.37
N LEU A 8 -10.50 -1.17 10.92
CA LEU A 8 -10.84 -1.99 9.76
C LEU A 8 -10.18 -1.47 8.48
N ALA A 9 -10.24 -0.16 8.22
CA ALA A 9 -9.60 0.44 7.04
C ALA A 9 -8.08 0.17 7.03
N MET A 10 -7.43 0.34 8.19
CA MET A 10 -6.00 0.05 8.36
C MET A 10 -5.67 -1.43 8.14
N ILE A 11 -6.44 -2.36 8.71
CA ILE A 11 -6.24 -3.80 8.52
C ILE A 11 -6.37 -4.17 7.04
N LEU A 12 -7.38 -3.63 6.35
CA LEU A 12 -7.57 -3.88 4.92
C LEU A 12 -6.35 -3.42 4.11
N SER A 13 -5.89 -2.18 4.33
CA SER A 13 -4.69 -1.63 3.67
C SER A 13 -3.38 -2.35 4.06
N ALA A 14 -3.32 -2.94 5.25
CA ALA A 14 -2.19 -3.74 5.71
C ALA A 14 -2.13 -5.12 5.04
N ILE A 15 -3.27 -5.67 4.57
CA ILE A 15 -3.29 -6.94 3.83
C ILE A 15 -3.06 -6.69 2.34
N VAL A 16 -3.75 -5.69 1.79
CA VAL A 16 -3.65 -5.32 0.36
C VAL A 16 -3.48 -3.80 0.26
N PRO A 17 -2.38 -3.31 -0.34
CA PRO A 17 -2.17 -1.88 -0.53
C PRO A 17 -3.38 -1.20 -1.19
N GLY A 18 -3.94 -0.20 -0.50
CA GLY A 18 -5.06 0.61 -0.98
C GLY A 18 -6.46 0.10 -0.61
N LEU A 19 -6.60 -1.10 -0.05
CA LEU A 19 -7.94 -1.69 0.19
C LEU A 19 -8.75 -0.92 1.24
N GLY A 20 -8.09 -0.33 2.25
CA GLY A 20 -8.74 0.57 3.20
C GLY A 20 -9.29 1.84 2.55
N LEU A 21 -8.60 2.36 1.52
CA LEU A 21 -9.07 3.52 0.74
C LEU A 21 -10.27 3.16 -0.12
N ALA A 22 -10.37 1.91 -0.60
CA ALA A 22 -11.56 1.41 -1.28
C ALA A 22 -12.76 1.31 -0.31
N TYR A 23 -12.53 0.82 0.92
CA TYR A 23 -13.55 0.80 1.98
C TYR A 23 -14.06 2.20 2.32
N ASP A 24 -13.17 3.19 2.30
CA ASP A 24 -13.49 4.61 2.50
C ASP A 24 -14.12 5.29 1.26
N GLY A 25 -14.23 4.59 0.14
CA GLY A 25 -14.82 5.10 -1.11
C GLY A 25 -13.88 5.96 -1.96
N VAL A 26 -12.60 6.04 -1.61
CA VAL A 26 -11.59 6.85 -2.31
C VAL A 26 -10.87 6.02 -3.39
N VAL A 27 -11.64 5.64 -4.42
CA VAL A 27 -11.23 4.68 -5.46
C VAL A 27 -9.97 5.09 -6.22
N LYS A 28 -9.79 6.39 -6.51
CA LYS A 28 -8.60 6.88 -7.22
C LYS A 28 -7.30 6.57 -6.47
N LYS A 29 -7.30 6.77 -5.15
CA LYS A 29 -6.14 6.46 -4.30
C LYS A 29 -5.93 4.95 -4.16
N PHE A 30 -7.02 4.19 -4.02
CA PHE A 30 -6.95 2.72 -4.03
C PHE A 30 -6.23 2.20 -5.27
N ILE A 31 -6.65 2.60 -6.46
CA ILE A 31 -6.04 2.14 -7.73
C ILE A 31 -4.56 2.53 -7.78
N ALA A 32 -4.22 3.75 -7.39
CA ALA A 32 -2.83 4.22 -7.39
C ALA A 32 -1.92 3.35 -6.50
N TYR A 33 -2.32 3.10 -5.25
CA TYR A 33 -1.54 2.26 -4.33
C TYR A 33 -1.53 0.79 -4.72
N LEU A 34 -2.63 0.27 -5.26
CA LEU A 34 -2.69 -1.10 -5.75
C LEU A 34 -1.70 -1.30 -6.91
N VAL A 35 -1.71 -0.40 -7.90
CA VAL A 35 -0.81 -0.48 -9.05
C VAL A 35 0.65 -0.33 -8.61
N LEU A 36 0.97 0.65 -7.76
CA LEU A 36 2.34 0.82 -7.24
C LEU A 36 2.80 -0.39 -6.43
N GLY A 37 1.92 -0.93 -5.56
CA GLY A 37 2.19 -2.13 -4.80
C GLY A 37 2.50 -3.33 -5.69
N LEU A 38 1.68 -3.56 -6.73
CA LEU A 38 1.89 -4.64 -7.71
C LEU A 38 3.18 -4.46 -8.51
N ILE A 39 3.52 -3.24 -8.93
CA ILE A 39 4.76 -2.96 -9.65
C ILE A 39 5.97 -3.30 -8.77
N PHE A 40 6.06 -2.74 -7.56
CA PHE A 40 7.23 -2.97 -6.71
C PHE A 40 7.32 -4.40 -6.17
N PHE A 41 6.18 -5.03 -5.88
CA PHE A 41 6.14 -6.45 -5.54
C PHE A 41 6.61 -7.32 -6.70
N GLY A 42 6.12 -7.06 -7.92
CA GLY A 42 6.55 -7.79 -9.12
C GLY A 42 8.04 -7.61 -9.43
N LEU A 43 8.56 -6.40 -9.29
CA LEU A 43 10.00 -6.11 -9.43
C LEU A 43 10.81 -6.83 -8.34
N TRP A 44 10.33 -6.84 -7.10
CA TRP A 44 10.99 -7.57 -6.02
C TRP A 44 10.99 -9.08 -6.27
N VAL A 45 9.90 -9.67 -6.76
CA VAL A 45 9.86 -11.09 -7.14
C VAL A 45 10.83 -11.38 -8.29
N TYR A 46 10.83 -10.54 -9.33
CA TYR A 46 11.68 -10.73 -10.51
C TYR A 46 13.18 -10.59 -10.22
N PHE A 47 13.59 -9.58 -9.46
CA PHE A 47 15.00 -9.32 -9.14
C PHE A 47 15.46 -9.95 -7.82
N GLY A 48 14.55 -10.30 -6.91
CA GLY A 48 14.88 -10.83 -5.58
C GLY A 48 14.87 -12.36 -5.47
N MET A 49 14.21 -13.07 -6.40
CA MET A 49 14.22 -14.54 -6.45
C MET A 49 15.30 -15.24 -7.32
N PRO A 50 16.10 -14.58 -8.19
CA PRO A 50 17.14 -15.29 -8.93
C PRO A 50 18.31 -15.70 -8.02
N LEU A 51 18.88 -16.87 -8.30
CA LEU A 51 19.98 -17.51 -7.57
C LEU A 51 21.34 -16.79 -7.72
N ASP A 52 21.42 -15.76 -8.58
CA ASP A 52 22.65 -15.03 -8.88
C ASP A 52 22.88 -13.86 -7.91
N ALA A 53 24.05 -13.88 -7.27
CA ALA A 53 24.41 -12.96 -6.18
C ALA A 53 24.47 -11.48 -6.59
N GLU A 54 24.67 -11.16 -7.87
CA GLU A 54 24.73 -9.76 -8.36
C GLU A 54 23.34 -9.08 -8.41
N ILE A 55 22.27 -9.85 -8.58
CA ILE A 55 20.90 -9.33 -8.67
C ILE A 55 20.30 -9.03 -7.27
N ASN A 56 20.95 -9.54 -6.21
CA ASN A 56 20.48 -9.43 -4.82
C ASN A 56 20.33 -7.97 -4.35
N ASN A 57 21.26 -7.07 -4.72
CA ASN A 57 21.18 -5.65 -4.36
C ASN A 57 19.96 -4.96 -5.01
N THR A 58 19.67 -5.25 -6.29
CA THR A 58 18.51 -4.69 -6.98
C THR A 58 17.21 -5.22 -6.37
N GLY A 59 17.13 -6.52 -6.09
CA GLY A 59 15.99 -7.12 -5.39
C GLY A 59 15.74 -6.46 -4.02
N TYR A 60 16.79 -6.21 -3.25
CA TYR A 60 16.69 -5.52 -1.97
C TYR A 60 16.17 -4.07 -2.09
N CYS A 61 16.66 -3.31 -3.08
CA CYS A 61 16.13 -1.97 -3.36
C CYS A 61 14.65 -1.99 -3.74
N CYS A 62 14.21 -2.95 -4.57
CA CYS A 62 12.80 -3.12 -4.93
C CYS A 62 11.95 -3.48 -3.71
N TYR A 63 12.44 -4.34 -2.82
CA TYR A 63 11.78 -4.67 -1.56
C TYR A 63 11.62 -3.44 -0.66
N LEU A 64 12.69 -2.64 -0.46
CA LEU A 64 12.61 -1.42 0.33
C LEU A 64 11.61 -0.42 -0.28
N ALA A 65 11.61 -0.26 -1.60
CA ALA A 65 10.63 0.59 -2.28
C ALA A 65 9.19 0.08 -2.08
N TYR A 66 8.97 -1.24 -2.14
CA TYR A 66 7.67 -1.85 -1.82
C TYR A 66 7.24 -1.53 -0.39
N ILE A 67 8.11 -1.71 0.60
CA ILE A 67 7.83 -1.38 2.01
C ILE A 67 7.51 0.11 2.19
N ILE A 68 8.26 1.00 1.52
CA ILE A 68 8.00 2.44 1.57
C ILE A 68 6.59 2.74 1.05
N VAL A 69 6.23 2.23 -0.13
CA VAL A 69 4.89 2.39 -0.72
C VAL A 69 3.81 1.86 0.24
N TRP A 70 4.07 0.74 0.89
CA TRP A 70 3.13 0.13 1.83
C TRP A 70 2.92 0.98 3.09
N VAL A 71 3.99 1.52 3.68
CA VAL A 71 3.90 2.42 4.84
C VAL A 71 3.18 3.72 4.47
N PHE A 72 3.50 4.31 3.31
CA PHE A 72 2.79 5.49 2.83
C PHE A 72 1.31 5.22 2.57
N ASN A 73 0.97 4.04 2.07
CA ASN A 73 -0.42 3.63 1.89
C ASN A 73 -1.18 3.56 3.23
N LEU A 74 -0.56 2.98 4.27
CA LEU A 74 -1.16 2.90 5.60
C LEU A 74 -1.35 4.29 6.21
N TYR A 75 -0.33 5.16 6.11
CA TYR A 75 -0.42 6.53 6.56
C TYR A 75 -1.56 7.31 5.85
N ASP A 76 -1.64 7.19 4.53
CA ASP A 76 -2.67 7.89 3.75
C ASP A 76 -4.07 7.31 4.01
N THR A 77 -4.18 6.00 4.24
CA THR A 77 -5.44 5.38 4.70
C THR A 77 -5.87 5.97 6.02
N LEU A 78 -5.00 5.94 7.05
CA LEU A 78 -5.29 6.49 8.37
C LEU A 78 -5.76 7.95 8.29
N ARG A 79 -5.00 8.78 7.58
CA ARG A 79 -5.32 10.20 7.40
C ARG A 79 -6.66 10.38 6.70
N THR A 80 -6.89 9.66 5.61
CA THR A 80 -8.13 9.75 4.82
C THR A 80 -9.34 9.33 5.65
N THR A 81 -9.25 8.22 6.41
CA THR A 81 -10.36 7.80 7.28
C THR A 81 -10.65 8.82 8.39
N ILE A 82 -9.61 9.43 8.97
CA ILE A 82 -9.76 10.49 9.98
C ILE A 82 -10.44 11.72 9.36
N ASP A 83 -10.01 12.15 8.19
CA ASP A 83 -10.56 13.31 7.49
C ASP A 83 -12.05 13.11 7.16
N ILE A 84 -12.42 11.94 6.63
CA ILE A 84 -13.82 11.55 6.38
C ILE A 84 -14.64 11.57 7.68
N ASN A 85 -14.08 11.02 8.77
CA ASN A 85 -14.75 11.02 10.07
C ASN A 85 -14.89 12.41 10.71
N ARG A 86 -14.06 13.37 10.30
CA ARG A 86 -14.15 14.79 10.66
C ARG A 86 -15.10 15.58 9.75
N GLY A 87 -15.56 14.98 8.65
CA GLY A 87 -16.45 15.62 7.67
C GLY A 87 -15.72 16.52 6.67
N ASN A 88 -14.41 16.31 6.51
CA ASN A 88 -13.60 16.97 5.48
C ASN A 88 -13.62 16.20 4.14
#